data_AF-A0A5K1DH94-F1
#
_entry.id   AF-A0A5K1DH94-F1
#
_cell.length_a   1.000
_cell.length_b   1.000
_cell.length_c   1.000
_cell.angle_alpha   90.00
_cell.angle_beta   90.00
_cell.angle_gamma   90.00
#
_symmetry.space_group_name_H-M   'P 1'
#
loop_
_entity.id
_entity.type
_entity.pdbx_description
1 polymer ?
#
loop_
_entity_poly.entity_id
_entity_poly.type
_entity_poly.pdbx_seq_one_letter_code
_entity_poly.pdbx_strand_id
1 'polypeptide(L)'
;VHTDLDKYLLDPMEEISPTIEFNILSWWKANESKYKILARMARDVLAILVSTVASESAFSTSRRIINDYRCSTTPENVESLICTQSWIRDASNLCE
;
A
#
# COMPACT_ATOMS: atom_id res chain seq x y z
N VAL A 1 -9.86 -30.97 -8.46
CA VAL A 1 -10.10 -29.51 -8.46
C VAL A 1 -8.84 -28.86 -7.92
N HIS A 2 -8.03 -28.20 -8.75
CA HIS A 2 -6.87 -27.46 -8.26
C HIS A 2 -7.30 -26.06 -7.86
N THR A 3 -7.01 -25.68 -6.63
CA THR A 3 -7.22 -24.32 -6.13
C THR A 3 -6.24 -23.36 -6.81
N ASP A 4 -6.48 -22.05 -6.70
CA ASP A 4 -5.54 -21.05 -7.22
C ASP A 4 -4.17 -21.13 -6.53
N LEU A 5 -4.15 -21.54 -5.26
CA LEU A 5 -2.91 -21.80 -4.50
C LEU A 5 -2.14 -22.99 -5.08
N ASP A 6 -2.83 -24.10 -5.37
CA ASP A 6 -2.17 -25.28 -5.95
C ASP A 6 -1.53 -24.95 -7.30
N LYS A 7 -2.22 -24.17 -8.13
CA LYS A 7 -1.67 -23.72 -9.43
C LYS A 7 -0.42 -22.88 -9.22
N TYR A 8 -0.47 -21.88 -8.34
CA TYR A 8 0.67 -21.01 -8.06
C TYR A 8 1.89 -21.79 -7.56
N LEU A 9 1.68 -22.79 -6.68
CA LEU A 9 2.77 -23.60 -6.14
C LEU A 9 3.33 -24.62 -7.13
N LEU A 10 2.54 -25.06 -8.10
CA LEU A 10 2.95 -26.02 -9.13
C LEU A 10 3.55 -25.36 -10.37
N ASP A 11 3.23 -24.09 -10.61
CA ASP A 11 3.77 -23.35 -11.73
C ASP A 11 5.28 -23.15 -11.59
N PRO A 12 6.03 -23.22 -12.70
CA PRO A 12 7.47 -23.00 -12.68
C PRO A 12 7.79 -21.59 -12.17
N MET A 13 8.86 -21.49 -11.39
CA MET A 13 9.35 -20.22 -10.87
C MET A 13 9.78 -19.33 -12.04
N GLU A 14 9.27 -18.10 -12.06
CA GLU A 14 9.70 -17.10 -13.04
C GLU A 14 11.08 -16.54 -12.65
N GLU A 15 12.04 -16.60 -13.57
CA GLU A 15 13.34 -15.97 -13.39
C GLU A 15 13.21 -14.45 -13.56
N ILE A 16 13.28 -13.73 -12.45
CA ILE A 16 13.32 -12.27 -12.45
C ILE A 16 14.78 -11.85 -12.56
N SER A 17 15.12 -11.11 -13.63
CA SER A 17 16.47 -10.57 -13.78
C SER A 17 16.80 -9.65 -12.60
N PRO A 18 17.97 -9.81 -11.94
CA PRO A 18 18.38 -8.96 -10.83
C PRO A 18 18.63 -7.49 -11.25
N THR A 19 18.65 -7.21 -12.55
CA THR A 19 18.82 -5.85 -13.10
C THR A 19 17.51 -5.09 -13.29
N ILE A 20 16.36 -5.75 -13.14
CA ILE A 20 15.04 -5.14 -13.33
C ILE A 20 14.42 -4.86 -11.97
N GLU A 21 13.94 -3.63 -11.78
CA GLU A 21 13.15 -3.28 -10.61
C GLU A 21 11.83 -4.08 -10.61
N PHE A 22 11.69 -4.99 -9.65
CA PHE A 22 10.55 -5.89 -9.59
C PHE A 22 9.48 -5.35 -8.64
N ASN A 23 8.33 -4.97 -9.20
CA ASN A 23 7.15 -4.59 -8.43
C ASN A 23 6.22 -5.80 -8.23
N ILE A 24 6.20 -6.35 -7.02
CA ILE A 24 5.39 -7.52 -6.66
C ILE A 24 3.88 -7.29 -6.79
N LEU A 25 3.39 -6.07 -6.53
CA LEU A 25 1.96 -5.74 -6.66
C LEU A 25 1.55 -5.69 -8.14
N SER A 26 2.41 -5.14 -8.99
CA SER A 26 2.21 -5.15 -10.45
C SER A 26 2.22 -6.58 -11.00
N TRP A 27 3.07 -7.46 -10.48
CA TRP A 27 3.10 -8.87 -10.87
C TRP A 27 1.80 -9.59 -10.51
N TRP A 28 1.28 -9.42 -9.29
CA TRP A 28 0.00 -10.00 -8.89
C TRP A 28 -1.18 -9.46 -9.69
N LYS A 29 -1.14 -8.17 -10.05
CA LYS A 29 -2.14 -7.55 -10.94
C LYS A 29 -2.11 -8.16 -12.34
N ALA A 30 -0.92 -8.36 -12.92
CA ALA A 30 -0.78 -8.98 -14.24
C ALA A 30 -1.28 -10.45 -14.24
N ASN A 31 -1.15 -11.14 -13.11
CA ASN A 31 -1.53 -12.55 -12.95
C ASN A 31 -2.94 -12.76 -12.34
N GLU A 32 -3.75 -11.70 -12.18
CA GLU A 32 -5.07 -11.79 -11.55
C GLU A 32 -6.01 -12.74 -12.30
N SER A 33 -5.92 -12.81 -13.62
CA SER A 33 -6.73 -13.72 -14.44
C SER A 33 -6.38 -15.20 -14.19
N LYS A 34 -5.11 -15.48 -13.87
CA LYS A 34 -4.54 -16.81 -13.65
C LYS A 34 -4.82 -17.31 -12.22
N TYR A 35 -4.68 -16.43 -11.23
CA TYR A 35 -4.87 -16.74 -9.80
C TYR A 35 -5.94 -15.85 -9.16
N LYS A 36 -7.19 -15.91 -9.64
CA LYS A 36 -8.26 -14.95 -9.31
C LYS A 36 -8.46 -14.67 -7.82
N ILE A 37 -8.57 -15.71 -7.00
CA ILE A 37 -8.82 -15.56 -5.55
C ILE A 37 -7.51 -15.22 -4.85
N LEU A 38 -6.43 -15.92 -5.21
CA LEU A 38 -5.13 -15.75 -4.56
C LEU A 38 -4.53 -14.36 -4.82
N ALA A 39 -4.65 -13.81 -6.02
CA ALA A 39 -4.17 -12.47 -6.36
C ALA A 39 -4.88 -11.37 -5.56
N ARG A 40 -6.18 -11.55 -5.27
CA ARG A 40 -6.92 -10.65 -4.38
C ARG A 40 -6.40 -10.74 -2.95
N MET A 41 -6.22 -11.95 -2.42
CA MET A 41 -5.65 -12.15 -1.09
C MET A 41 -4.23 -11.57 -0.99
N ALA A 42 -3.39 -11.82 -2.00
CA ALA A 42 -2.02 -11.33 -2.05
C ALA A 42 -1.97 -9.81 -2.09
N ARG A 43 -2.82 -9.15 -2.90
CA ARG A 43 -2.94 -7.69 -2.89
C ARG A 43 -3.30 -7.17 -1.51
N ASP A 44 -4.30 -7.77 -0.86
CA ASP A 44 -4.78 -7.29 0.44
C ASP A 44 -3.73 -7.49 1.54
N VAL A 45 -2.95 -8.59 1.50
CA VAL A 45 -1.85 -8.86 2.44
C VAL A 45 -0.63 -7.98 2.18
N LEU A 46 -0.23 -7.81 0.91
CA LEU A 46 0.98 -7.09 0.52
C LEU A 46 0.79 -5.56 0.51
N ALA A 47 -0.44 -5.07 0.41
CA ALA A 47 -0.75 -3.65 0.53
C ALA A 47 -0.67 -3.13 1.97
N ILE A 48 -0.70 -4.03 2.97
CA ILE A 48 -0.48 -3.66 4.37
C ILE A 48 1.00 -3.31 4.53
N LEU A 49 1.28 -2.04 4.83
CA LEU A 49 2.63 -1.57 5.15
C LEU A 49 3.22 -2.42 6.28
N VAL A 50 4.32 -3.11 6.02
CA VAL A 50 5.01 -3.99 6.98
C VAL A 50 5.63 -3.20 8.14
N SER A 51 5.81 -1.87 8.01
CA SER A 51 6.52 -1.08 9.01
C SER A 51 5.70 0.04 9.65
N THR A 52 6.01 0.30 10.92
CA THR A 52 5.57 1.45 11.72
C THR A 52 6.08 2.79 11.16
N VAL A 53 6.93 2.80 10.13
CA VAL A 53 7.53 4.03 9.57
C VAL A 53 6.47 4.92 8.91
N ALA A 54 5.44 4.33 8.29
CA ALA A 54 4.33 5.11 7.74
C ALA A 54 3.55 5.85 8.83
N SER A 55 3.27 5.18 9.95
CA SER A 55 2.67 5.83 11.12
C SER A 55 3.60 6.87 11.73
N GLU A 56 4.92 6.64 11.84
CA GLU A 56 5.86 7.65 12.33
C GLU A 56 5.95 8.87 11.41
N SER A 57 5.85 8.71 10.10
CA SER A 57 5.77 9.82 9.15
C SER A 57 4.48 10.63 9.31
N ALA A 58 3.35 9.95 9.55
CA ALA A 58 2.06 10.57 9.81
C ALA A 58 2.08 11.32 11.15
N PHE A 59 2.68 10.75 12.19
CA PHE A 59 2.88 11.40 13.48
C PHE A 59 3.86 12.58 13.40
N SER A 60 4.93 12.48 12.61
CA SER A 60 5.87 13.59 12.37
C SER A 60 5.20 14.75 11.63
N THR A 61 4.39 14.44 10.62
CA THR A 61 3.60 15.44 9.89
C THR A 61 2.54 16.07 10.81
N SER A 62 1.85 15.26 11.61
CA SER A 62 0.92 15.73 12.64
C SER A 62 1.61 16.69 13.60
N ARG A 63 2.81 16.36 14.10
CA ARG A 63 3.60 17.22 14.99
C ARG A 63 3.97 18.57 14.35
N ARG A 64 4.15 18.62 13.02
CA ARG A 64 4.37 19.89 12.28
C ARG A 64 3.09 20.70 12.11
N ILE A 65 1.94 20.05 11.93
CA ILE A 65 0.63 20.70 11.86
C ILE A 65 0.24 21.26 13.24
N ILE A 66 0.58 20.54 14.31
CA ILE A 66 0.45 20.93 15.72
C ILE A 66 1.69 21.76 16.12
N ASN A 67 1.99 22.85 15.41
CA ASN A 67 3.01 23.81 15.83
C ASN A 67 2.42 24.79 16.87
N ASP A 68 3.26 25.26 17.80
CA ASP A 68 2.93 26.03 19.03
C ASP A 68 2.09 27.32 18.86
N TYR A 69 1.80 27.74 17.63
CA TYR A 69 1.11 29.00 17.32
C TYR A 69 -0.39 28.85 16.97
N ARG A 70 -0.95 27.62 16.94
CA ARG A 70 -2.35 27.38 16.53
C ARG A 70 -3.05 26.30 17.37
N CYS A 71 -3.11 26.47 18.69
CA CYS A 71 -3.89 25.57 19.55
C CYS A 71 -5.39 25.93 19.54
N SER A 72 -6.19 25.22 18.73
CA SER A 72 -7.61 24.91 18.98
C SER A 72 -8.18 23.89 17.97
N THR A 73 -7.35 23.05 17.36
CA THR A 73 -7.87 21.93 16.55
C THR A 73 -8.08 20.75 17.46
N THR A 74 -9.34 20.31 17.55
CA THR A 74 -9.68 19.08 18.25
C THR A 74 -8.97 17.89 17.56
N PRO A 75 -8.74 16.76 18.26
CA PRO A 75 -8.14 15.58 17.66
C PRO A 75 -8.82 15.16 16.34
N GLU A 76 -10.13 15.35 16.23
CA GLU A 76 -10.93 15.07 15.03
C GLU A 76 -10.56 15.99 13.85
N ASN A 77 -10.27 17.27 14.13
CA ASN A 77 -9.81 18.20 13.10
C ASN A 77 -8.39 17.87 12.63
N VAL A 78 -7.54 17.37 13.51
CA VAL A 78 -6.18 16.92 13.14
C VAL A 78 -6.25 15.66 12.29
N GLU A 79 -7.06 14.68 12.68
CA GLU A 79 -7.29 13.45 11.92
C GLU A 79 -7.85 13.76 10.52
N SER A 80 -8.90 14.58 10.42
CA SER A 80 -9.48 14.93 9.13
C SER A 80 -8.50 15.66 8.22
N LEU A 81 -7.66 16.56 8.74
CA LEU A 81 -6.63 17.23 7.95
C LEU A 81 -5.56 16.25 7.43
N ILE A 82 -5.08 15.33 8.29
CA ILE A 82 -4.07 14.34 7.91
C ILE A 82 -4.63 13.35 6.89
N CYS A 83 -5.84 12.82 7.12
CA CYS A 83 -6.51 11.90 6.20
C CYS A 83 -6.76 12.55 4.84
N THR A 84 -7.29 13.78 4.83
CA THR A 84 -7.57 14.51 3.58
C THR A 84 -6.28 14.80 2.82
N GLN A 85 -5.21 15.21 3.51
CA GLN A 85 -3.91 15.43 2.88
C GLN A 85 -3.33 14.14 2.28
N SER A 86 -3.44 13.01 3.00
CA SER A 86 -2.99 11.71 2.48
C SER A 86 -3.75 11.32 1.23
N TRP A 87 -5.09 11.42 1.24
CA TRP A 87 -5.93 11.07 0.08
C TRP A 87 -5.65 11.94 -1.15
N ILE A 88 -5.44 13.25 -0.98
CA ILE A 88 -5.09 14.14 -2.10
C ILE A 88 -3.76 13.73 -2.72
N ARG A 89 -2.75 13.39 -1.89
CA ARG A 89 -1.43 12.97 -2.35
C ARG A 89 -1.48 11.61 -3.05
N ASP A 90 -2.25 10.66 -2.53
CA ASP A 90 -2.41 9.35 -3.16
C ASP A 90 -3.15 9.47 -4.50
N ALA A 91 -4.15 10.35 -4.59
CA ALA A 91 -4.86 10.64 -5.83
C ALA A 91 -3.95 11.28 -6.90
N SER A 92 -3.02 12.16 -6.51
CA SER A 92 -2.04 12.71 -7.47
C SER A 92 -1.05 11.67 -7.97
N ASN A 93 -0.66 10.72 -7.11
CA ASN A 93 0.29 9.65 -7.45
C ASN A 93 -0.35 8.52 -8.29
N LEU A 94 -1.68 8.42 -8.33
CA LEU A 94 -2.42 7.46 -9.16
C LEU A 94 -2.62 7.95 -10.61
N CYS A 95 -2.34 9.23 -10.88
CA CYS A 95 -2.42 9.84 -12.23
C CYS A 95 -1.09 9.81 -13.00
N GLU A 96 -0.01 9.32 -12.39
CA GLU A 96 1.27 8.99 -13.05
C GLU A 96 1.40 7.46 -13.25
#